data_AF-A0A351FCT2-F1
#
_entry.id   AF-A0A351FCT2-F1
#
_cell.length_a   1.000
_cell.length_b   1.000
_cell.length_c   1.000
_cell.angle_alpha   90.00
_cell.angle_beta   90.00
_cell.angle_gamma   90.00
#
_symmetry.space_group_name_H-M   'P 1'
#
loop_
_entity.id
_entity.type
_entity.pdbx_description
1 polymer ?
#
loop_
_entity_poly.entity_id
_entity_poly.type
_entity_poly.pdbx_seq_one_letter_code
_entity_poly.pdbx_strand_id
1 'polypeptide(L)' 'MNSLLSSTDLVIFFGSLIAVMGMGLWVGRKEDSSEDYFLAGRKTRWWGVAGSIFGSN' A
#
# COMPACT_ATOMS: atom_id res chain seq x y z
N MET A 1 -10.92 29.82 16.88
CA MET A 1 -9.83 29.41 15.97
C MET A 1 -10.41 28.41 15.00
N ASN A 2 -10.40 28.71 13.70
CA ASN A 2 -10.76 27.71 12.69
C ASN A 2 -9.63 26.68 12.64
N SER A 3 -9.88 25.46 13.10
CA SER A 3 -8.93 24.36 12.92
C SER A 3 -8.88 24.00 11.44
N LEU A 4 -7.70 24.10 10.83
CA LEU A 4 -7.47 23.74 9.43
C LEU A 4 -7.66 22.23 9.18
N LEU A 5 -7.49 21.42 10.22
CA LEU A 5 -7.74 19.97 10.22
C LEU A 5 -8.56 19.60 11.44
N SER A 6 -9.62 18.84 11.23
CA SER A 6 -10.43 18.25 12.30
C SER A 6 -9.75 17.00 12.86
N SER A 7 -10.18 16.57 14.06
CA SER A 7 -9.73 15.30 14.65
C SER A 7 -10.04 14.10 13.73
N THR A 8 -11.18 14.15 13.02
CA THR A 8 -11.56 13.11 12.06
C THR A 8 -10.57 13.03 10.90
N ASP A 9 -10.11 14.17 10.39
CA ASP A 9 -9.12 14.22 9.29
C ASP A 9 -7.82 13.55 9.70
N LEU A 10 -7.34 13.84 10.91
CA LEU A 10 -6.12 13.23 11.45
C LEU A 10 -6.27 11.72 11.64
N VAL A 11 -7.42 11.26 12.13
CA VAL A 11 -7.69 9.82 12.31
C VAL A 11 -7.69 9.10 10.97
N ILE A 12 -8.34 9.66 9.95
CA ILE A 12 -8.36 9.07 8.61
C ILE A 12 -6.95 9.06 8.01
N PHE A 13 -6.22 10.17 8.12
CA PHE A 13 -4.87 10.29 7.62
C PHE A 13 -3.92 9.27 8.23
N PHE A 14 -3.76 9.27 9.56
CA PHE A 14 -2.86 8.33 10.23
C PHE A 14 -3.36 6.89 10.16
N GLY A 15 -4.68 6.67 10.20
CA GLY A 15 -5.28 5.36 10.01
C GLY A 15 -4.93 4.76 8.64
N SER A 16 -5.01 5.57 7.58
CA SER A 16 -4.64 5.13 6.23
C SER A 16 -3.15 4.81 6.10
N LEU A 17 -2.27 5.64 6.69
CA LEU A 17 -0.82 5.38 6.69
C LEU A 17 -0.48 4.07 7.40
N ILE A 18 -1.06 3.84 8.58
CA ILE A 18 -0.84 2.61 9.35
C ILE A 18 -1.39 1.40 8.59
N ALA A 19 -2.57 1.52 7.96
CA ALA A 19 -3.17 0.43 7.19
C ALA A 19 -2.30 0.03 5.99
N VAL A 20 -1.83 1.00 5.20
CA VAL A 20 -0.96 0.74 4.04
C VAL A 20 0.38 0.16 4.48
N MET A 21 0.98 0.71 5.53
CA MET A 21 2.25 0.21 6.09
C MET A 21 2.10 -1.23 6.61
N GLY A 22 1.03 -1.50 7.37
CA GLY A 22 0.73 -2.83 7.88
C GLY A 22 0.50 -3.85 6.76
N MET A 23 -0.20 -3.46 5.70
CA MET A 23 -0.37 -4.31 4.51
C MET A 23 0.99 -4.61 3.86
N GLY A 24 1.84 -3.61 3.63
CA GLY A 24 3.16 -3.78 3.03
C GLY A 24 4.05 -4.71 3.86
N LEU A 25 4.10 -4.49 5.18
CA LEU A 25 4.83 -5.35 6.11
C LEU A 25 4.30 -6.78 6.14
N TRP A 26 2.98 -6.97 6.03
CA TRP A 26 2.39 -8.32 6.04
C TRP A 26 2.70 -9.10 4.75
N VAL A 27 2.53 -8.46 3.59
CA VAL A 27 2.79 -9.08 2.28
C VAL A 27 4.28 -9.37 2.11
N GLY A 28 5.15 -8.45 2.49
CA GLY A 28 6.61 -8.58 2.36
C GLY A 28 7.23 -9.73 3.17
N ARG A 29 6.49 -10.39 4.07
CA ARG A 29 6.98 -11.54 4.85
C ARG A 29 7.20 -12.81 4.04
N LYS A 30 6.71 -12.87 2.80
CA LYS A 30 6.74 -14.08 1.96
C LYS A 30 7.68 -13.94 0.75
N GLU A 31 8.59 -12.98 0.80
CA GLU A 31 9.53 -12.69 -0.28
C GLU A 31 10.86 -13.43 -0.03
N ASP A 32 10.89 -14.72 -0.37
CA ASP A 32 12.04 -15.61 -0.11
C ASP A 32 13.11 -15.58 -1.23
N SER A 33 12.76 -15.08 -2.42
CA SER A 33 13.64 -15.03 -3.59
C SER A 33 13.59 -13.69 -4.31
N SER A 34 14.63 -13.38 -5.09
CA SER A 34 14.64 -12.19 -5.96
C SER A 34 13.51 -12.21 -6.99
N GLU A 35 13.08 -13.40 -7.43
CA GLU A 35 11.96 -13.53 -8.35
C GLU A 35 10.63 -13.14 -7.69
N ASP A 36 10.41 -13.55 -6.44
CA ASP A 36 9.25 -13.14 -5.68
C ASP A 36 9.29 -11.60 -5.50
N TYR A 37 10.43 -11.06 -5.10
CA TYR A 37 10.57 -9.63 -4.79
C TYR A 37 10.37 -8.72 -6.01
N PHE A 38 10.96 -9.08 -7.18
CA PHE A 38 10.91 -8.23 -8.38
C PHE A 38 9.74 -8.54 -9.30
N LEU A 39 9.30 -9.81 -9.37
CA LEU A 39 8.26 -10.25 -10.30
C LEU A 39 6.96 -10.66 -9.60
N ALA A 40 6.85 -10.48 -8.28
CA ALA A 40 5.72 -10.94 -7.47
C ALA A 40 5.39 -12.42 -7.73
N GLY A 41 6.45 -13.22 -7.90
CA GLY A 41 6.38 -14.65 -8.23
C GLY A 41 5.67 -14.96 -9.55
N ARG A 42 5.54 -13.98 -10.45
CA ARG A 42 4.73 -14.02 -11.69
C ARG A 42 3.27 -14.40 -11.48
N LYS A 43 2.70 -14.10 -10.30
CA LYS A 43 1.32 -14.46 -9.93
C LYS A 43 0.38 -13.25 -9.83
N THR A 44 0.88 -12.04 -10.05
CA THR A 44 0.06 -10.81 -9.98
C THR A 44 -1.05 -10.86 -11.02
N ARG A 45 -2.29 -10.68 -10.57
CA ARG A 45 -3.45 -10.59 -11.47
C ARG A 45 -3.38 -9.31 -12.29
N TRP A 46 -3.87 -9.36 -13.53
CA TRP A 46 -3.83 -8.25 -14.48
C TRP A 46 -4.40 -6.94 -13.92
N TRP A 47 -5.46 -7.00 -13.11
CA TRP A 47 -6.06 -5.82 -12.50
C TRP A 47 -5.17 -5.18 -11.44
N GLY A 48 -4.36 -5.98 -10.73
CA GLY A 48 -3.35 -5.47 -9.82
C GLY A 48 -2.26 -4.69 -10.55
N VAL A 49 -1.84 -5.20 -11.71
CA VAL A 49 -0.87 -4.52 -12.59
C VAL A 49 -1.46 -3.21 -13.14
N ALA A 50 -2.71 -3.22 -13.60
CA ALA A 50 -3.38 -2.01 -14.09
C ALA A 50 -3.49 -0.93 -12.99
N GLY A 51 -3.87 -1.35 -11.78
CA GLY A 51 -3.95 -0.45 -10.62
C GLY A 51 -2.60 0.14 -10.23
N SER A 52 -1.51 -0.65 -10.26
CA SER A 52 -0.18 -0.14 -9.94
C SER A 52 0.32 0.88 -10.97
N ILE A 53 0.04 0.67 -12.26
CA ILE A 53 0.40 1.63 -13.31
C ILE A 53 -0.34 2.96 -13.09
N PHE A 54 -1.65 2.89 -12.82
CA PHE A 54 -2.45 4.09 -12.58
C PHE A 54 -2.03 4.86 -11.33
N GLY A 55 -1.62 4.15 -10.27
CA GLY A 55 -1.16 4.78 -9.04
C GLY A 55 0.28 5.30 -9.08
N SER A 56 1.07 4.89 -10.09
CA SER A 56 2.50 5.26 -10.20
C SER A 56 2.75 6.35 -11.26
N ASN A 57 1.75 6.74 -12.04
CA ASN A 57 1.79 7.83 -13.01
C ASN A 57 1.22 9.11 -12.39
#